data_AF-A0A3C7W332-F1
#
_entry.id   AF-A0A3C7W332-F1
#
_cell.length_a   1.000
_cell.length_b   1.000
_cell.length_c   1.000
_cell.angle_alpha   90.00
_cell.angle_beta   90.00
_cell.angle_gamma   90.00
#
_symmetry.space_group_name_H-M   'P 1'
#
loop_
_entity.id
_entity.type
_entity.pdbx_description
1 polymer ?
#
loop_
_entity_poly.entity_id
_entity_poly.type
_entity_poly.pdbx_seq_one_letter_code
_entity_poly.pdbx_strand_id
1 'polypeptide(L)'
;MSGKRILMAKTGLDGHWRGPTIVARALRDAGFEVIMIGMARPEEVVQASIDEDVDLVGLNIGGHVDVAVRAVNALNDERPDLPVFCGGVVPPHAKRRLEALGVEVYPPGSQLPDIVGAARRLTGLD
;
A
#
# COMPACT_ATOMS: atom_id res chain seq x y z
N MET A 1 5.45 16.33 17.06
CA MET A 1 5.93 15.21 16.22
C MET A 1 4.94 15.09 15.10
N SER A 2 5.34 15.36 13.85
CA SER A 2 4.49 15.08 12.69
C SER A 2 4.46 13.56 12.52
N GLY A 3 3.27 12.96 12.53
CA GLY A 3 3.10 11.52 12.36
C GLY A 3 3.51 11.08 10.96
N LYS A 4 3.90 9.80 10.80
CA LYS A 4 4.22 9.23 9.49
C LYS A 4 2.99 9.17 8.60
N ARG A 5 3.15 9.48 7.32
CA ARG A 5 2.08 9.57 6.32
C ARG A 5 2.05 8.33 5.44
N ILE A 6 0.88 7.71 5.30
CA ILE A 6 0.67 6.53 4.47
C ILE A 6 -0.34 6.87 3.38
N LEU A 7 0.06 6.73 2.12
CA LEU A 7 -0.85 6.76 0.98
C LEU A 7 -1.46 5.38 0.78
N MET A 8 -2.78 5.29 0.73
CA MET A 8 -3.51 4.07 0.44
C MET A 8 -4.27 4.22 -0.89
N ALA A 9 -3.92 3.38 -1.87
CA ALA A 9 -4.49 3.40 -3.21
C ALA A 9 -5.06 2.03 -3.59
N LYS A 10 -6.08 2.00 -4.44
CA LYS A 10 -6.71 0.78 -4.95
C LYS A 10 -6.39 0.62 -6.42
N THR A 11 -5.92 -0.56 -6.82
CA THR A 11 -5.41 -0.83 -8.17
C THR A 11 -6.45 -1.49 -9.10
N GLY A 12 -7.71 -1.59 -8.68
CA GLY A 12 -8.76 -2.30 -9.42
C GLY A 12 -10.15 -1.68 -9.28
N LEU A 13 -10.98 -1.85 -10.31
CA LEU A 13 -12.36 -1.41 -10.40
C LEU A 13 -13.34 -2.44 -9.78
N ASP A 14 -13.13 -2.81 -8.52
CA ASP A 14 -14.05 -3.68 -7.80
C ASP A 14 -14.68 -2.96 -6.59
N GLY A 15 -15.93 -3.32 -6.26
CA GLY A 15 -16.69 -2.68 -5.17
C GLY A 15 -16.19 -3.03 -3.76
N HIS A 16 -15.12 -3.81 -3.59
CA HIS A 16 -14.68 -4.26 -2.28
C HIS A 16 -13.77 -3.23 -1.61
N TRP A 17 -14.38 -2.42 -0.75
CA TRP A 17 -13.69 -1.43 0.08
C TRP A 17 -13.48 -1.88 1.53
N ARG A 18 -14.05 -3.02 1.92
CA ARG A 18 -14.00 -3.49 3.32
C ARG A 18 -12.58 -3.66 3.84
N GLY A 19 -11.73 -4.36 3.10
CA GLY A 19 -10.32 -4.58 3.45
C GLY A 19 -9.55 -3.27 3.66
N PRO A 20 -9.42 -2.40 2.64
CA PRO A 20 -8.64 -1.18 2.75
C PRO A 20 -9.18 -0.22 3.81
N THR A 21 -10.50 -0.14 4.01
CA THR A 21 -11.08 0.69 5.08
C THR A 21 -10.71 0.20 6.48
N ILE A 22 -10.72 -1.12 6.71
CA ILE A 22 -10.34 -1.69 8.01
C ILE A 22 -8.84 -1.49 8.26
N VAL A 23 -8.00 -1.70 7.25
CA VAL A 23 -6.55 -1.48 7.35
C VAL A 23 -6.24 -0.01 7.62
N ALA A 24 -6.87 0.91 6.88
CA ALA A 24 -6.70 2.36 7.09
C ALA A 24 -7.09 2.79 8.51
N ARG A 25 -8.16 2.21 9.07
CA ARG A 25 -8.53 2.45 10.46
C ARG A 25 -7.45 1.96 11.43
N ALA A 26 -6.98 0.72 11.28
CA ALA A 26 -5.93 0.17 12.15
C ALA A 26 -4.64 1.00 12.12
N LEU A 27 -4.24 1.49 10.95
CA LEU A 27 -3.09 2.38 10.79
C LEU A 27 -3.31 3.73 11.49
N ARG A 28 -4.49 4.34 11.33
CA ARG A 28 -4.84 5.59 12.05
C ARG A 28 -4.84 5.40 13.57
N ASP A 29 -5.42 4.30 14.05
CA ASP A 29 -5.43 3.95 15.48
C ASP A 29 -4.00 3.76 16.02
N ALA A 30 -3.04 3.37 15.16
CA ALA A 30 -1.63 3.24 15.48
C ALA A 30 -0.82 4.55 15.39
N GLY A 31 -1.45 5.67 15.01
CA GLY A 31 -0.85 7.00 14.98
C GLY A 31 -0.37 7.50 13.61
N PHE A 32 -0.64 6.75 12.53
CA PHE A 32 -0.32 7.18 11.17
C PHE A 32 -1.35 8.17 10.62
N GLU A 33 -0.89 9.16 9.86
CA GLU A 33 -1.75 9.93 8.97
C GLU A 33 -2.01 9.12 7.71
N VAL A 34 -3.27 8.79 7.41
CA VAL A 34 -3.60 7.90 6.29
C VAL A 34 -4.43 8.64 5.24
N ILE A 35 -3.83 8.83 4.07
CA ILE A 35 -4.42 9.45 2.89
C ILE A 35 -4.99 8.35 1.99
N MET A 36 -6.29 8.43 1.67
CA MET A 36 -6.98 7.44 0.84
C MET A 36 -7.35 8.09 -0.50
N ILE A 37 -6.66 7.76 -1.59
CA ILE A 37 -6.94 8.34 -2.93
C ILE A 37 -7.92 7.50 -3.76
N GLY A 38 -8.41 6.40 -3.22
CA GLY A 38 -9.38 5.55 -3.89
C GLY A 38 -8.75 4.77 -5.06
N MET A 39 -9.50 4.64 -6.17
CA MET A 39 -9.03 3.95 -7.37
C MET A 39 -8.08 4.87 -8.14
N ALA A 40 -6.86 4.41 -8.39
CA ALA A 40 -5.82 5.23 -9.01
C ALA A 40 -5.03 4.43 -10.05
N ARG A 41 -4.66 5.11 -11.14
CA ARG A 41 -3.66 4.65 -12.11
C ARG A 41 -2.26 4.72 -11.51
N PRO A 42 -1.28 3.95 -12.01
CA PRO A 42 0.11 3.99 -11.53
C PRO A 42 0.68 5.42 -11.40
N GLU A 43 0.53 6.22 -12.44
CA GLU A 43 0.95 7.62 -12.50
C GLU A 43 0.28 8.51 -11.45
N GLU A 44 -0.99 8.25 -11.12
CA GLU A 44 -1.73 8.98 -10.08
C GLU A 44 -1.24 8.59 -8.67
N VAL A 45 -0.84 7.32 -8.47
CA VAL A 45 -0.23 6.87 -7.21
C VAL A 45 1.11 7.56 -6.99
N VAL A 46 1.95 7.63 -8.03
CA VAL A 46 3.25 8.30 -7.96
C VAL A 46 3.07 9.78 -7.64
N GLN A 47 2.22 10.48 -8.41
CA GLN A 47 1.98 11.90 -8.21
C GLN A 47 1.45 12.19 -6.80
N ALA A 48 0.43 11.45 -6.35
CA ALA A 48 -0.11 11.61 -5.00
C ALA A 48 0.93 11.31 -3.92
N SER A 49 1.83 10.34 -4.14
CA SER A 49 2.88 10.04 -3.17
C SER A 49 3.84 11.23 -2.97
N ILE A 50 4.11 11.99 -4.04
CA ILE A 50 4.96 13.17 -4.03
C ILE A 50 4.21 14.36 -3.42
N ASP A 51 3.00 14.63 -3.91
CA ASP A 51 2.20 15.77 -3.48
C ASP A 51 1.86 15.72 -1.98
N GLU A 52 1.62 14.51 -1.47
CA GLU A 52 1.29 14.27 -0.07
C GLU A 52 2.52 13.98 0.80
N ASP A 53 3.73 14.01 0.23
CA ASP A 53 5.00 13.73 0.92
C ASP A 53 4.93 12.50 1.85
N VAL A 54 4.50 11.37 1.30
CA VAL A 54 4.24 10.18 2.11
C VAL A 54 5.52 9.40 2.43
N ASP A 55 5.49 8.68 3.55
CA ASP A 55 6.56 7.79 4.03
C ASP A 55 6.36 6.33 3.62
N LEU A 56 5.15 5.95 3.18
CA LEU A 56 4.79 4.58 2.79
C LEU A 56 3.60 4.58 1.83
N VAL A 57 3.61 3.67 0.86
CA VAL A 57 2.45 3.41 -0.02
C VAL A 57 1.87 2.03 0.26
N GLY A 58 0.56 1.98 0.51
CA GLY A 58 -0.23 0.77 0.59
C GLY A 58 -1.13 0.58 -0.63
N LEU A 59 -0.95 -0.53 -1.35
CA LEU A 59 -1.77 -0.87 -2.51
C LEU A 59 -2.79 -1.95 -2.16
N ASN A 60 -4.08 -1.64 -2.34
CA ASN A 60 -5.14 -2.63 -2.29
C ASN A 60 -5.41 -3.21 -3.68
N ILE A 61 -5.09 -4.50 -3.84
CA ILE A 61 -5.28 -5.26 -5.06
C ILE A 61 -6.66 -5.90 -5.07
N GLY A 62 -7.44 -5.56 -6.10
CA GLY A 62 -8.81 -6.03 -6.33
C GLY A 62 -8.95 -6.97 -7.52
N GLY A 63 -7.86 -7.55 -8.01
CA GLY A 63 -7.86 -8.34 -9.24
C GLY A 63 -6.51 -8.24 -9.96
N HIS A 64 -6.47 -7.50 -11.08
CA HIS A 64 -5.33 -7.47 -12.00
C HIS A 64 -4.04 -6.98 -11.32
N VAL A 65 -3.16 -7.93 -11.00
CA VAL A 65 -1.85 -7.68 -10.37
C VAL A 65 -0.95 -6.79 -11.23
N ASP A 66 -1.13 -6.78 -12.55
CA ASP A 66 -0.32 -5.97 -13.47
C ASP A 66 -0.39 -4.48 -13.17
N VAL A 67 -1.54 -3.98 -12.69
CA VAL A 67 -1.69 -2.57 -12.30
C VAL A 67 -0.85 -2.29 -11.06
N ALA A 68 -0.87 -3.19 -10.07
CA ALA A 68 -0.05 -3.05 -8.87
C ALA A 68 1.45 -3.13 -9.17
N VAL A 69 1.86 -4.06 -10.03
CA VAL A 69 3.27 -4.19 -10.46
C VAL A 69 3.73 -2.93 -11.21
N ARG A 70 2.89 -2.38 -12.09
CA ARG A 70 3.21 -1.12 -12.78
C ARG A 70 3.31 0.05 -11.82
N ALA A 71 2.46 0.13 -10.80
CA ALA A 71 2.53 1.16 -9.77
C ALA A 71 3.82 1.04 -8.94
N VAL A 72 4.20 -0.17 -8.54
CA VAL A 72 5.46 -0.41 -7.80
C VAL A 72 6.67 -0.01 -8.63
N ASN A 73 6.73 -0.42 -9.90
CA ASN A 73 7.85 -0.04 -10.77
C ASN A 73 7.93 1.48 -10.97
N ALA A 74 6.80 2.14 -11.23
CA ALA A 74 6.78 3.60 -11.40
C ALA A 74 7.18 4.34 -10.11
N LEU A 75 6.79 3.83 -8.94
CA LEU A 75 7.26 4.34 -7.65
C LEU A 75 8.76 4.12 -7.47
N ASN A 76 9.31 2.97 -7.87
CA ASN A 76 10.75 2.71 -7.77
C ASN A 76 11.57 3.62 -8.70
N ASP A 77 11.04 3.96 -9.88
CA ASP A 77 11.71 4.84 -10.84
C ASP A 77 11.77 6.30 -10.33
N GLU A 78 10.71 6.78 -9.66
CA GLU A 78 10.58 8.19 -9.23
C GLU A 78 10.91 8.42 -7.74
N ARG A 79 10.68 7.42 -6.89
CA ARG A 79 10.91 7.42 -5.43
C ARG A 79 11.49 6.07 -4.96
N PRO A 80 12.73 5.72 -5.35
CA PRO A 80 13.33 4.38 -5.15
C PRO A 80 13.38 3.88 -3.70
N ASP A 81 13.46 4.79 -2.73
CA ASP A 81 13.53 4.45 -1.30
C ASP A 81 12.17 4.47 -0.59
N LEU A 82 11.09 4.76 -1.32
CA LEU A 82 9.74 4.78 -0.73
C LEU A 82 9.21 3.36 -0.59
N PRO A 83 9.02 2.84 0.64
CA PRO A 83 8.53 1.49 0.82
C PRO A 83 7.10 1.33 0.29
N VAL A 84 6.79 0.12 -0.14
CA VAL A 84 5.46 -0.28 -0.60
C VAL A 84 5.04 -1.58 0.07
N PHE A 85 3.78 -1.64 0.51
CA PHE A 85 3.13 -2.89 0.90
C PHE A 85 1.82 -3.07 0.13
N CYS A 86 1.41 -4.33 -0.03
CA CYS A 86 0.22 -4.70 -0.80
C CYS A 86 -0.74 -5.53 0.05
N GLY A 87 -2.03 -5.40 -0.23
CA GLY A 87 -3.07 -6.26 0.34
C GLY A 87 -4.22 -6.50 -0.63
N GLY A 88 -5.31 -7.07 -0.12
CA GLY A 88 -6.50 -7.38 -0.93
C GLY A 88 -6.51 -8.81 -1.47
N VAL A 89 -7.25 -9.07 -2.54
CA VAL A 89 -7.38 -10.41 -3.11
C VAL A 89 -6.18 -10.68 -4.01
N VAL A 90 -5.14 -11.30 -3.45
CA VAL A 90 -3.87 -11.56 -4.13
C VAL A 90 -3.67 -13.06 -4.34
N PRO A 91 -3.77 -13.57 -5.58
CA PRO A 91 -3.45 -14.96 -5.90
C PRO A 91 -1.98 -15.32 -5.59
N PRO A 92 -1.64 -16.60 -5.34
CA PRO A 92 -0.28 -17.00 -4.99
C PRO A 92 0.81 -16.59 -6.00
N HIS A 93 0.51 -16.63 -7.31
CA HIS A 93 1.46 -16.20 -8.34
C HIS A 93 1.68 -14.67 -8.32
N ALA A 94 0.63 -13.90 -8.05
CA ALA A 94 0.69 -12.45 -7.92
C ALA A 94 1.50 -12.05 -6.69
N LYS A 95 1.27 -12.74 -5.56
CA LYS A 95 2.05 -12.57 -4.33
C LYS A 95 3.54 -12.76 -4.58
N ARG A 96 3.94 -13.89 -5.19
CA ARG A 96 5.37 -14.16 -5.52
C ARG A 96 5.98 -13.07 -6.40
N ARG A 97 5.22 -12.56 -7.37
CA ARG A 97 5.70 -11.50 -8.29
C ARG A 97 5.93 -10.17 -7.56
N LEU A 98 5.07 -9.82 -6.61
CA LEU A 98 5.21 -8.61 -5.80
C LEU A 98 6.35 -8.76 -4.78
N GLU A 99 6.46 -9.91 -4.13
CA GLU A 99 7.56 -10.20 -3.20
C GLU A 99 8.92 -10.15 -3.90
N ALA A 100 9.00 -10.58 -5.16
CA ALA A 100 10.21 -10.45 -5.98
C ALA A 100 10.61 -8.98 -6.28
N LEU A 101 9.67 -8.03 -6.11
CA LEU A 101 9.92 -6.59 -6.19
C LEU A 101 10.20 -5.95 -4.83
N GLY A 102 10.37 -6.76 -3.77
CA GLY A 102 10.58 -6.27 -2.40
C GLY A 102 9.31 -5.83 -1.68
N VAL A 103 8.13 -6.13 -2.23
CA VAL A 103 6.84 -5.71 -1.65
C VAL A 103 6.31 -6.74 -0.68
N GLU A 104 5.99 -6.32 0.55
CA GLU A 104 5.33 -7.17 1.53
C GLU A 104 3.83 -7.32 1.21
N VAL A 105 3.32 -8.55 1.19
CA VAL A 105 1.96 -8.86 0.71
C VAL A 105 1.09 -9.48 1.81
N TYR A 106 -0.05 -8.84 2.07
CA TYR A 106 -1.04 -9.21 3.09
C TYR A 106 -2.38 -9.63 2.46
N PRO A 107 -2.52 -10.91 2.04
CA PRO A 107 -3.76 -11.43 1.46
C PRO A 107 -4.90 -11.51 2.51
N PRO A 108 -6.14 -11.88 2.11
CA PRO A 108 -7.26 -11.98 3.04
C PRO A 108 -6.94 -12.99 4.16
N GLY A 109 -7.22 -12.60 5.41
CA GLY A 109 -6.88 -13.39 6.61
C GLY A 109 -5.60 -12.95 7.32
N SER A 110 -4.80 -12.06 6.71
CA SER A 110 -3.67 -11.41 7.39
C SER A 110 -4.15 -10.63 8.62
N GLN A 111 -3.36 -10.65 9.70
CA GLN A 111 -3.74 -9.98 10.95
C GLN A 111 -3.41 -8.49 10.90
N LEU A 112 -4.30 -7.64 11.44
CA LEU A 112 -4.07 -6.20 11.48
C LEU A 112 -2.80 -5.81 12.26
N PRO A 113 -2.45 -6.45 13.39
CA PRO A 113 -1.18 -6.19 14.07
C PRO A 113 0.05 -6.40 13.19
N ASP A 114 0.04 -7.41 12.31
CA ASP A 114 1.17 -7.68 11.40
C ASP A 114 1.33 -6.54 10.38
N ILE A 115 0.22 -6.04 9.84
CA ILE A 115 0.21 -4.94 8.87
C ILE A 115 0.69 -3.63 9.55
N VAL A 116 0.22 -3.36 10.77
CA VAL A 116 0.64 -2.19 11.55
C VAL A 116 2.12 -2.28 11.91
N GLY A 117 2.60 -3.45 12.35
CA GLY A 117 4.01 -3.67 12.65
C GLY A 117 4.89 -3.48 11.42
N ALA A 118 4.46 -3.95 10.26
CA ALA A 118 5.17 -3.70 9.02
C ALA A 118 5.22 -2.21 8.65
N ALA A 119 4.10 -1.49 8.79
CA ALA A 119 4.08 -0.05 8.53
C ALA A 119 5.06 0.71 9.44
N ARG A 120 5.18 0.33 10.72
CA ARG A 120 6.15 0.94 11.64
C ARG A 120 7.59 0.65 11.23
N ARG A 121 7.89 -0.62 10.92
CA ARG A 121 9.23 -1.04 10.49
C ARG A 121 9.65 -0.35 9.19
N LEU A 122 8.76 -0.32 8.20
CA LEU A 122 9.03 0.27 6.89
C LEU A 122 9.20 1.80 6.97
N THR A 123 8.52 2.46 7.91
CA THR A 123 8.63 3.92 8.09
C THR A 123 9.69 4.35 9.12
N GLY A 124 10.40 3.40 9.74
CA GLY A 124 11.44 3.68 10.75
C GLY A 124 10.90 4.22 12.08
N LEU A 125 9.69 3.84 12.47
CA LEU A 125 9.10 4.16 13.78
C LEU A 125 9.39 3.13 14.87
N ASP A 126 10.02 2.01 14.52
CA ASP A 126 10.44 0.94 15.43
C ASP A 126 11.90 1.11 15.89
#